data_AF-A0A2U1R2E9-F1
#
_entry.id   AF-A0A2U1R2E9-F1
#
_cell.length_a   1.000
_cell.length_b   1.000
_cell.length_c   1.000
_cell.angle_alpha   90.00
_cell.angle_beta   90.00
_cell.angle_gamma   90.00
#
_symmetry.space_group_name_H-M   'P 1'
#
loop_
_entity.id
_entity.type
_entity.pdbx_description
1 polymer ?
#
loop_
_entity_poly.entity_id
_entity_poly.type
_entity_poly.pdbx_seq_one_letter_code
_entity_poly.pdbx_strand_id
1 'polypeptide(L)'
;MATQIITISQDGKYIGKEQIVSRTELADGQIQIVTQKKGKDGNDSKEALIRQTYTISKTVFSIRKEVLFSGENKWTQRHEYIYSKN
;
A
#
# COMPACT_ATOMS: atom_id res chain seq x y z
N MET A 1 17.73 -13.18 6.97
CA MET A 1 16.62 -12.25 6.63
C MET A 1 17.25 -11.03 5.98
N ALA A 2 16.90 -10.68 4.75
CA ALA A 2 17.41 -9.46 4.13
C ALA A 2 16.61 -8.26 4.67
N THR A 3 17.29 -7.24 5.16
CA THR A 3 16.65 -5.97 5.53
C THR A 3 16.11 -5.32 4.26
N GLN A 4 14.79 -5.20 4.14
CA GLN A 4 14.18 -4.39 3.09
C GLN A 4 14.21 -2.92 3.51
N ILE A 5 14.94 -2.11 2.75
CA ILE A 5 14.97 -0.66 2.94
C ILE A 5 13.89 -0.07 2.03
N ILE A 6 12.92 0.60 2.63
CA ILE A 6 11.90 1.38 1.92
C ILE A 6 12.28 2.85 2.05
N THR A 7 12.31 3.58 0.94
CA THR A 7 12.68 5.00 0.90
C THR A 7 11.43 5.86 0.77
N ILE A 8 11.39 7.00 1.45
CA ILE A 8 10.41 8.06 1.20
C ILE A 8 11.10 9.12 0.36
N SER A 9 10.47 9.58 -0.72
CA SER A 9 11.05 10.64 -1.55
C SER A 9 11.25 11.92 -0.75
N GLN A 10 12.20 12.75 -1.15
CA GLN A 10 12.53 14.00 -0.44
C GLN A 10 11.32 14.94 -0.32
N ASP A 11 10.42 14.94 -1.30
CA ASP A 11 9.19 15.73 -1.30
C ASP A 11 8.01 15.03 -0.59
N GLY A 12 8.23 13.83 -0.04
CA GLY A 12 7.22 13.05 0.67
C GLY A 12 6.08 12.52 -0.19
N LYS A 13 6.19 12.58 -1.53
CA LYS A 13 5.12 12.15 -2.45
C LYS A 13 5.21 10.69 -2.86
N TYR A 14 6.30 9.99 -2.53
CA TYR A 14 6.49 8.59 -2.90
C TYR A 14 6.98 7.75 -1.72
N ILE A 15 6.50 6.51 -1.66
CA ILE A 15 7.09 5.42 -0.88
C ILE A 15 7.66 4.42 -1.88
N GLY A 16 8.98 4.27 -1.89
CA GLY A 16 9.70 3.53 -2.94
C GLY A 16 9.44 4.15 -4.31
N LYS A 17 8.75 3.40 -5.18
CA LYS A 17 8.35 3.83 -6.53
C LYS A 17 6.84 4.13 -6.64
N GLU A 18 6.13 4.13 -5.52
CA GLU A 18 4.68 4.27 -5.47
C GLU A 18 4.29 5.67 -5.02
N GLN A 19 3.42 6.32 -5.79
CA GLN A 19 2.96 7.67 -5.48
C GLN A 19 1.95 7.60 -4.34
N ILE A 20 2.12 8.43 -3.32
CA ILE A 20 1.12 8.66 -2.27
C ILE A 20 -0.06 9.43 -2.90
N VAL A 21 -1.24 8.83 -2.84
CA VAL A 21 -2.49 9.44 -3.32
C VAL A 21 -3.41 9.87 -2.18
N SER A 22 -3.18 9.36 -0.97
CA SER A 22 -3.92 9.80 0.22
C SER A 22 -3.08 9.58 1.48
N ARG A 23 -3.25 10.50 2.43
CA ARG A 23 -2.83 10.35 3.83
C ARG A 23 -3.94 10.89 4.72
N THR A 24 -4.48 10.03 5.57
CA THR A 24 -5.59 10.38 6.47
C THR A 24 -5.28 9.91 7.88
N GLU A 25 -5.58 10.75 8.87
CA GLU A 25 -5.66 10.32 10.26
C GLU A 25 -7.09 9.84 10.53
N LEU A 26 -7.22 8.60 11.00
CA LEU A 26 -8.50 7.98 11.33
C LEU A 26 -8.99 8.45 12.70
N ALA A 27 -10.26 8.25 13.00
CA ALA A 27 -10.90 8.73 14.23
C ALA A 27 -10.26 8.19 15.53
N ASP A 28 -9.56 7.06 15.45
CA ASP A 28 -8.84 6.40 16.54
C ASP A 28 -7.35 6.77 16.59
N GLY A 29 -6.93 7.78 15.81
CA GLY A 29 -5.54 8.27 15.76
C GLY A 29 -4.60 7.41 14.93
N GLN A 30 -5.11 6.41 14.21
CA GLN A 30 -4.31 5.64 13.25
C GLN A 30 -4.01 6.48 12.01
N ILE A 31 -2.84 6.31 11.41
CA ILE A 31 -2.49 6.93 10.13
C ILE A 31 -2.74 5.90 9.03
N GLN A 32 -3.57 6.27 8.06
CA GLN A 32 -3.73 5.54 6.81
C GLN A 32 -3.02 6.27 5.67
N ILE A 33 -2.14 5.55 4.95
CA ILE A 33 -1.49 6.05 3.74
C ILE A 33 -1.89 5.13 2.59
N VAL A 34 -2.32 5.71 1.49
CA VAL A 34 -2.64 4.99 0.26
C VAL A 34 -1.64 5.39 -0.81
N THR A 35 -0.96 4.42 -1.38
CA THR A 35 -0.10 4.60 -2.54
C THR A 35 -0.68 3.91 -3.76
N GLN A 36 -0.32 4.40 -4.96
CA GLN A 36 -0.66 3.76 -6.22
C GLN A 36 0.54 3.75 -7.17
N LYS A 37 0.60 2.71 -8.01
CA LYS A 37 1.47 2.64 -9.19
C LYS A 37 0.81 1.82 -10.28
N LYS A 38 1.11 2.12 -11.54
CA LYS A 38 0.86 1.17 -12.64
C LYS A 38 1.91 0.07 -12.61
N GLY A 39 1.52 -1.13 -12.98
CA GLY A 39 2.47 -2.21 -13.22
C GLY A 39 1.78 -3.55 -13.41
N LYS A 40 2.60 -4.58 -13.53
CA LYS A 40 2.14 -5.95 -13.70
C LYS A 40 1.86 -6.57 -12.34
N ASP A 41 0.66 -7.11 -12.17
CA ASP A 41 0.35 -7.89 -10.99
C ASP A 41 1.17 -9.19 -10.94
N GLY A 42 1.75 -9.49 -9.77
CA GLY A 42 2.63 -10.65 -9.59
C GLY A 42 1.91 -12.00 -9.58
N ASN A 43 0.59 -12.05 -9.33
CA ASN A 43 -0.15 -13.30 -9.26
C ASN A 43 -0.61 -13.74 -10.66
N ASP A 44 -1.21 -12.83 -11.41
CA ASP A 44 -1.80 -13.13 -12.72
C ASP A 44 -0.97 -12.64 -13.90
N SER A 45 0.12 -11.90 -13.65
CA SER A 45 0.94 -11.32 -14.71
C SER A 45 0.14 -10.41 -15.67
N LYS A 46 -0.89 -9.73 -15.17
CA LYS A 46 -1.72 -8.78 -15.94
C LYS A 46 -1.40 -7.35 -15.54
N GLU A 47 -1.51 -6.43 -16.49
CA GLU A 47 -1.38 -4.99 -16.22
C GLU A 47 -2.53 -4.52 -15.30
N ALA A 48 -2.15 -3.79 -14.26
CA ALA A 48 -3.07 -3.29 -13.24
C ALA A 48 -2.59 -1.95 -12.67
N LEU A 49 -3.53 -1.20 -12.12
CA LEU A 49 -3.23 -0.20 -11.11
C LEU A 49 -3.12 -0.92 -9.76
N ILE A 50 -1.95 -0.88 -9.16
CA ILE A 50 -1.65 -1.50 -7.87
C ILE A 50 -1.84 -0.44 -6.80
N ARG A 51 -2.64 -0.75 -5.77
CA ARG A 51 -2.85 0.07 -4.58
C ARG A 51 -2.26 -0.63 -3.37
N GLN A 52 -1.47 0.11 -2.61
CA GLN A 52 -0.98 -0.32 -1.31
C GLN A 52 -1.59 0.59 -0.24
N THR A 53 -2.26 0.00 0.75
CA THR A 53 -2.80 0.72 1.90
C THR A 53 -1.99 0.33 3.13
N TYR A 54 -1.35 1.33 3.73
CA TYR A 54 -0.61 1.21 4.98
C TYR A 54 -1.48 1.76 6.11
N THR A 55 -1.71 0.97 7.15
CA THR A 55 -2.32 1.45 8.40
C THR A 55 -1.29 1.38 9.50
N ILE A 56 -1.02 2.50 10.16
CA ILE A 56 0.04 2.65 11.15
C ILE A 56 -0.57 3.16 12.45
N SER A 57 -0.31 2.45 13.54
CA SER A 57 -0.66 2.84 14.90
C SER A 57 0.49 2.52 15.86
N LYS A 58 0.29 2.79 17.16
CA LYS A 58 1.26 2.45 18.20
C LYS A 58 1.45 0.93 18.38
N THR A 59 0.43 0.15 18.03
CA THR A 59 0.38 -1.31 18.31
C THR A 59 0.13 -2.15 17.07
N VAL A 60 -0.28 -1.55 15.95
CA VAL A 60 -0.62 -2.27 14.72
C VAL A 60 0.04 -1.60 13.53
N PHE A 61 0.62 -2.41 12.66
CA PHE A 61 1.01 -2.02 11.33
C PHE A 61 0.41 -3.01 10.33
N SER A 62 -0.30 -2.53 9.32
CA SER A 62 -0.79 -3.38 8.24
C SER A 62 -0.43 -2.86 6.85
N ILE A 63 -0.27 -3.80 5.93
CA ILE A 63 -0.02 -3.54 4.51
C ILE A 63 -1.02 -4.36 3.71
N ARG A 64 -1.97 -3.69 3.07
CA ARG A 64 -2.95 -4.33 2.18
C ARG A 64 -2.62 -4.03 0.72
N LYS A 65 -2.56 -5.07 -0.11
CA LYS A 65 -2.41 -4.97 -1.57
C LYS A 65 -3.74 -5.18 -2.25
N GLU A 66 -4.13 -4.24 -3.09
CA GLU A 66 -5.26 -4.36 -3.99
C GLU A 66 -4.82 -4.03 -5.42
N VAL A 67 -5.49 -4.62 -6.39
CA VAL A 67 -5.21 -4.37 -7.82
C VAL A 67 -6.52 -4.07 -8.56
N LEU A 68 -6.44 -3.15 -9.50
CA LEU A 68 -7.50 -2.85 -10.45
C LEU A 68 -6.98 -3.19 -11.85
N PHE A 69 -7.50 -4.25 -12.47
CA PHE A 69 -7.08 -4.67 -13.80
C PHE A 69 -7.57 -3.70 -14.88
N SER A 70 -6.81 -3.60 -15.97
CA SER A 70 -7.22 -2.80 -17.11
C SER A 70 -8.57 -3.25 -17.67
N GLY A 71 -9.54 -2.34 -17.75
CA GLY A 71 -10.90 -2.62 -18.21
C GLY A 71 -11.87 -3.09 -17.12
N GLU A 72 -11.40 -3.27 -15.88
CA GLU A 72 -12.25 -3.57 -14.74
C GLU A 72 -12.51 -2.31 -13.89
N ASN A 73 -13.62 -2.33 -13.15
CA ASN A 73 -14.02 -1.23 -12.25
C ASN A 73 -14.00 -1.64 -10.77
N LYS A 74 -13.50 -2.84 -10.47
CA LYS A 74 -13.49 -3.40 -9.10
C LYS A 74 -12.06 -3.68 -8.67
N TRP A 75 -11.75 -3.27 -7.45
CA TRP A 75 -10.50 -3.62 -6.80
C TRP A 75 -10.55 -5.07 -6.32
N THR A 76 -9.49 -5.82 -6.63
CA THR A 76 -9.28 -7.18 -6.14
C THR A 76 -8.20 -7.16 -5.06
N GLN A 77 -8.54 -7.55 -3.84
CA GLN A 77 -7.55 -7.73 -2.78
C GLN A 77 -6.67 -8.95 -3.08
N ARG A 78 -5.35 -8.76 -3.02
CA ARG A 78 -4.37 -9.84 -3.24
C ARG A 78 -3.88 -10.45 -1.94
N HIS A 79 -3.49 -9.60 -1.00
CA HIS A 79 -3.03 -10.04 0.31
C HIS A 79 -3.04 -8.88 1.29
N GLU A 80 -3.00 -9.23 2.57
CA GLU A 80 -2.84 -8.31 3.67
C GLU A 80 -1.86 -8.92 4.67
N TYR A 81 -0.89 -8.12 5.12
CA TYR A 81 0.00 -8.46 6.21
C TYR A 81 -0.35 -7.57 7.40
N ILE A 82 -0.42 -8.16 8.59
CA ILE A 82 -0.73 -7.46 9.84
C ILE A 82 0.34 -7.83 10.86
N TYR A 83 0.93 -6.80 11.46
CA TYR A 83 1.92 -6.89 12.51
C TYR A 83 1.36 -6.22 13.74
N SER A 84 1.22 -6.99 14.82
CA SER A 84 0.73 -6.48 16.10
C SER A 84 1.86 -6.52 17.12
N LYS A 85 2.00 -5.43 17.85
CA LYS A 85 2.82 -5.34 19.05
C LYS A 85 1.92 -5.61 20.26
N ASN A 86 2.21 -6.70 20.96
CA ASN A 86 1.59 -7.05 22.24
C ASN A 86 2.23 -6.25 23.38
#